data_AF-A0A523CHI6-F1
#
_entry.id   AF-A0A523CHI6-F1
#
_cell.length_a   1.000
_cell.length_b   1.000
_cell.length_c   1.000
_cell.angle_alpha   90.00
_cell.angle_beta   90.00
_cell.angle_gamma   90.00
#
_symmetry.space_group_name_H-M   'P 1'
#
loop_
_entity.id
_entity.type
_entity.pdbx_description
1 polymer ?
#
loop_
_entity_poly.entity_id
_entity_poly.type
_entity_poly.pdbx_seq_one_letter_code
_entity_poly.pdbx_strand_id
1 'polypeptide(L)'
;MLNKMMHVAVDLLERAIALLLVVIAALGAVDLVVEMFNAVSDKGYLTPDSILRVLDSVLVVFIVIELFNIALAYMKRRNVIATVMEAGLVAVVRKLVIFETNADAAYVLMKASALGILIVAIGLTWFLLRRSGVCESEPTESVVS
;
A
#
# COMPACT_ATOMS: atom_id res chain seq x y z
N MET A 1 -25.80 -27.69 -10.11
CA MET A 1 -24.37 -28.12 -10.04
C MET A 1 -23.41 -27.02 -10.45
N LEU A 2 -23.69 -26.26 -11.53
CA LEU A 2 -22.80 -25.21 -12.05
C LEU A 2 -22.46 -24.10 -11.04
N ASN A 3 -23.46 -23.53 -10.32
CA ASN A 3 -23.19 -22.51 -9.28
C ASN A 3 -22.29 -23.02 -8.15
N LYS A 4 -22.48 -24.26 -7.70
CA LYS A 4 -21.67 -24.83 -6.60
C LYS A 4 -20.21 -25.00 -7.03
N MET A 5 -19.96 -25.37 -8.28
CA MET A 5 -18.62 -25.44 -8.85
C MET A 5 -17.96 -24.06 -8.98
N MET A 6 -18.72 -23.05 -9.42
CA MET A 6 -18.21 -21.68 -9.55
C MET A 6 -17.79 -21.08 -8.21
N HIS A 7 -18.59 -21.28 -7.15
CA HIS A 7 -18.23 -20.81 -5.81
C HIS A 7 -16.95 -21.46 -5.29
N VAL A 8 -16.80 -22.78 -5.44
CA VAL A 8 -15.58 -23.49 -5.04
C VAL A 8 -14.35 -23.03 -5.83
N ALA A 9 -14.51 -22.76 -7.13
CA ALA A 9 -13.42 -22.26 -7.97
C ALA A 9 -12.96 -20.85 -7.54
N VAL A 10 -13.91 -19.96 -7.24
CA VAL A 10 -13.59 -18.61 -6.75
C VAL A 10 -12.91 -18.67 -5.38
N ASP A 11 -13.45 -19.46 -4.44
CA ASP A 11 -12.86 -19.60 -3.10
C ASP A 11 -11.42 -20.17 -3.15
N LEU A 12 -11.16 -21.11 -4.06
CA LEU A 12 -9.82 -21.67 -4.26
C LEU A 12 -8.86 -20.61 -4.82
N LEU A 13 -9.32 -19.81 -5.78
CA LEU A 13 -8.53 -18.74 -6.38
C LEU A 13 -8.22 -17.64 -5.37
N GLU A 14 -9.20 -17.22 -4.57
CA GLU A 14 -9.01 -16.24 -3.51
C GLU A 14 -7.93 -16.69 -2.50
N ARG A 15 -7.99 -17.95 -2.06
CA ARG A 15 -6.97 -18.53 -1.16
C ARG A 15 -5.60 -18.60 -1.82
N ALA A 16 -5.54 -18.95 -3.11
CA ALA A 16 -4.28 -19.00 -3.85
C ALA A 16 -3.64 -17.61 -3.98
N ILE A 17 -4.44 -16.57 -4.27
CA ILE A 17 -3.97 -15.18 -4.33
C ILE A 17 -3.49 -14.71 -2.96
N ALA A 18 -4.26 -14.96 -1.90
CA ALA A 18 -3.87 -14.59 -0.54
C ALA A 18 -2.53 -15.26 -0.15
N LEU A 19 -2.36 -16.55 -0.45
CA LEU A 19 -1.12 -17.27 -0.20
C LEU A 19 0.06 -16.73 -1.02
N LEU A 20 -0.16 -16.41 -2.30
CA LEU A 20 0.85 -15.78 -3.15
C LEU A 20 1.31 -14.43 -2.58
N LEU A 21 0.37 -13.59 -2.14
CA LEU A 21 0.68 -12.29 -1.54
C LEU A 21 1.52 -12.45 -0.26
N VAL A 22 1.21 -13.44 0.58
CA VAL A 22 2.01 -13.75 1.77
C VAL A 22 3.42 -14.19 1.40
N VAL A 23 3.57 -15.05 0.39
CA VAL A 23 4.90 -15.49 -0.08
C VAL A 23 5.71 -14.31 -0.62
N ILE A 24 5.11 -13.44 -1.44
CA ILE A 24 5.78 -12.25 -1.96
C ILE A 24 6.17 -11.30 -0.82
N ALA A 25 5.28 -11.08 0.16
CA ALA A 25 5.59 -10.26 1.33
C ALA A 25 6.75 -10.84 2.15
N ALA A 26 6.78 -12.17 2.34
CA ALA A 26 7.86 -12.84 3.05
C ALA A 26 9.19 -12.72 2.30
N LEU A 27 9.19 -12.93 0.97
CA LEU A 27 10.39 -12.76 0.14
C LEU A 27 10.88 -11.31 0.16
N GLY A 28 9.99 -10.34 0.03
CA GLY A 28 10.35 -8.92 0.12
C GLY A 28 10.89 -8.54 1.51
N ALA A 29 10.35 -9.12 2.59
CA ALA A 29 10.87 -8.91 3.93
C ALA A 29 12.28 -9.51 4.11
N VAL A 30 12.54 -10.68 3.54
CA VAL A 30 13.88 -11.29 3.54
C VAL A 30 14.87 -10.42 2.74
N ASP A 31 14.46 -9.98 1.55
CA ASP A 31 15.28 -9.11 0.70
C ASP A 31 15.65 -7.81 1.43
N LEU A 32 14.68 -7.19 2.09
CA LEU A 32 14.90 -6.02 2.94
C LEU A 32 15.93 -6.28 4.05
N VAL A 33 15.84 -7.42 4.75
CA VAL A 33 16.80 -7.76 5.81
C VAL A 33 18.22 -7.93 5.24
N VAL A 34 18.34 -8.56 4.07
CA VAL A 34 19.63 -8.70 3.37
C VAL A 34 20.18 -7.34 2.96
N GLU A 35 19.34 -6.47 2.40
CA GLU A 35 19.75 -5.12 2.01
C GLU A 35 20.20 -4.28 3.21
N MET A 36 19.48 -4.36 4.33
CA MET A 36 19.87 -3.72 5.59
C MET A 36 21.21 -4.24 6.11
N PHE A 37 21.43 -5.56 6.05
CA PHE A 37 22.69 -6.17 6.50
C PHE A 37 23.87 -5.74 5.63
N ASN A 38 23.68 -5.67 4.31
CA ASN A 38 24.69 -5.17 3.37
C ASN A 38 25.01 -3.70 3.61
N ALA A 39 23.97 -2.87 3.83
CA ALA A 39 24.14 -1.44 4.12
C ALA A 39 24.92 -1.16 5.42
N VAL A 40 24.84 -2.07 6.41
CA VAL A 40 25.61 -1.96 7.66
C VAL A 40 27.04 -2.50 7.53
N SER A 41 27.24 -3.53 6.70
CA SER A 41 28.53 -4.22 6.57
C SER A 41 29.53 -3.51 5.66
N ASP A 42 29.05 -2.85 4.60
CA ASP A 42 29.90 -2.01 3.76
C ASP A 42 30.25 -0.71 4.51
N LYS A 43 31.53 -0.58 4.86
CA LYS A 43 32.10 0.47 5.70
C LYS A 43 31.68 1.88 5.24
N GLY A 44 30.83 2.54 6.02
CA GLY A 44 30.75 4.01 6.05
C GLY A 44 29.35 4.59 5.89
N TYR A 45 28.70 4.78 7.04
CA TYR A 45 27.59 5.69 7.30
C TYR A 45 26.28 5.37 6.58
N LEU A 46 25.20 5.44 7.37
CA LEU A 46 23.84 5.63 6.89
C LEU A 46 23.78 6.95 6.09
N THR A 47 24.27 6.91 4.85
CA THR A 47 24.20 8.04 3.92
C THR A 47 22.73 8.25 3.53
N PRO A 48 22.34 9.49 3.20
CA PRO A 48 20.99 9.78 2.73
C PRO A 48 20.54 8.81 1.63
N ASP A 49 21.43 8.50 0.68
CA ASP A 49 21.12 7.61 -0.44
C ASP A 49 20.89 6.15 0.02
N SER A 50 21.66 5.67 1.00
CA SER A 50 21.44 4.32 1.54
C SER A 50 20.13 4.22 2.32
N ILE A 51 19.77 5.26 3.05
CA ILE A 51 18.49 5.32 3.77
C ILE A 51 17.33 5.34 2.77
N LEU A 52 17.44 6.14 1.69
CA LEU A 52 16.40 6.21 0.66
C LEU A 52 16.19 4.87 -0.06
N ARG A 53 17.26 4.12 -0.35
CA ARG A 53 17.16 2.76 -0.94
C ARG A 53 16.46 1.78 -0.01
N VAL A 54 16.89 1.70 1.26
CA VAL A 54 16.23 0.84 2.25
C VAL A 54 14.77 1.23 2.43
N LEU A 55 14.46 2.54 2.49
CA LEU A 55 13.09 3.01 2.56
C LEU A 55 12.28 2.52 1.35
N ASP A 56 12.80 2.60 0.12
CA ASP A 56 12.10 2.14 -1.09
C ASP A 56 11.75 0.65 -0.99
N SER A 57 12.68 -0.18 -0.54
CA SER A 57 12.44 -1.62 -0.29
C SER A 57 11.40 -1.85 0.81
N VAL A 58 11.46 -1.13 1.93
CA VAL A 58 10.43 -1.17 2.99
C VAL A 58 9.06 -0.79 2.42
N LEU A 59 8.99 0.25 1.58
CA LEU A 59 7.75 0.70 0.98
C LEU A 59 7.11 -0.38 0.12
N VAL A 60 7.92 -1.08 -0.67
CA VAL A 60 7.45 -2.16 -1.54
C VAL A 60 6.83 -3.27 -0.70
N VAL A 61 7.52 -3.70 0.37
CA VAL A 61 6.98 -4.71 1.29
C VAL A 61 5.67 -4.26 1.91
N PHE A 62 5.59 -3.01 2.37
CA PHE A 62 4.37 -2.47 2.93
C PHE A 62 3.23 -2.37 1.90
N ILE A 63 3.50 -2.10 0.62
CA ILE A 63 2.46 -2.15 -0.43
C ILE A 63 1.90 -3.57 -0.53
N VAL A 64 2.76 -4.60 -0.52
CA VAL A 64 2.31 -5.99 -0.61
C VAL A 64 1.46 -6.39 0.60
N ILE A 65 1.86 -6.00 1.81
CA ILE A 65 1.08 -6.26 3.03
C ILE A 65 -0.29 -5.57 2.96
N GLU A 66 -0.33 -4.34 2.45
CA GLU A 66 -1.58 -3.60 2.29
C GLU A 66 -2.52 -4.26 1.27
N LEU A 67 -1.98 -4.71 0.13
CA LEU A 67 -2.73 -5.47 -0.87
C LEU A 67 -3.28 -6.78 -0.31
N PHE A 68 -2.55 -7.44 0.58
CA PHE A 68 -3.04 -8.62 1.30
C PHE A 68 -4.23 -8.27 2.22
N ASN A 69 -4.16 -7.15 2.95
CA ASN A 69 -5.27 -6.70 3.79
C ASN A 69 -6.51 -6.34 2.95
N ILE A 70 -6.33 -5.73 1.79
CA ILE A 70 -7.41 -5.46 0.83
C ILE A 70 -8.02 -6.78 0.34
N ALA A 71 -7.19 -7.75 -0.07
CA ALA A 71 -7.66 -9.06 -0.50
C ALA A 71 -8.47 -9.77 0.61
N LEU A 72 -7.99 -9.73 1.86
CA LEU A 72 -8.72 -10.27 3.00
C LEU A 72 -10.04 -9.54 3.26
N ALA A 73 -10.07 -8.21 3.11
CA ALA A 73 -11.30 -7.43 3.25
C ALA A 73 -12.35 -7.82 2.19
N TYR A 74 -11.91 -8.05 0.94
CA TYR A 74 -12.76 -8.60 -0.12
C TYR A 74 -13.33 -9.97 0.25
N MET A 75 -12.49 -10.90 0.71
CA MET A 75 -12.92 -12.24 1.12
C MET A 75 -13.92 -12.21 2.28
N LYS A 76 -13.77 -11.26 3.21
CA LYS A 76 -14.68 -11.08 4.35
C LYS A 76 -15.96 -10.31 4.00
N ARG A 77 -16.15 -9.89 2.73
CA ARG A 77 -17.24 -9.02 2.28
C ARG A 77 -17.42 -7.76 3.15
N ARG A 78 -16.32 -7.26 3.72
CA ARG A 78 -16.32 -6.00 4.47
C ARG A 78 -16.40 -4.83 3.49
N ASN A 79 -16.71 -3.63 3.97
CA ASN A 79 -16.77 -2.43 3.13
C ASN A 79 -15.37 -2.09 2.57
N VAL A 80 -15.05 -2.60 1.37
CA VAL A 80 -13.68 -2.58 0.82
C VAL A 80 -13.28 -1.18 0.33
N ILE A 81 -14.24 -0.34 -0.02
CA ILE A 81 -14.01 0.99 -0.59
C ILE A 81 -13.20 1.86 0.38
N ALA A 82 -13.56 1.88 1.67
CA ALA A 82 -12.84 2.66 2.67
C ALA A 82 -11.39 2.15 2.83
N THR A 83 -11.20 0.83 2.98
CA THR A 83 -9.87 0.22 3.13
C THR A 83 -8.96 0.49 1.94
N VAL A 84 -9.49 0.37 0.70
CA VAL A 84 -8.69 0.62 -0.52
C VAL A 84 -8.32 2.10 -0.65
N MET A 85 -9.23 3.01 -0.31
CA MET A 85 -8.97 4.45 -0.40
C MET A 85 -7.94 4.90 0.65
N GLU A 86 -8.05 4.42 1.88
CA GLU A 86 -7.07 4.68 2.95
C GLU A 86 -5.69 4.16 2.56
N ALA A 87 -5.61 2.90 2.11
CA ALA A 87 -4.40 2.27 1.61
C ALA A 87 -3.77 3.04 0.44
N GLY A 88 -4.59 3.44 -0.55
CA GLY A 88 -4.16 4.20 -1.71
C GLY A 88 -3.59 5.56 -1.34
N LEU A 89 -4.23 6.27 -0.40
CA LEU A 89 -3.74 7.55 0.10
C LEU A 89 -2.40 7.39 0.82
N VAL A 90 -2.28 6.39 1.72
CA VAL A 90 -1.02 6.09 2.42
C VAL A 90 0.10 5.78 1.43
N ALA A 91 -0.18 5.00 0.38
CA ALA A 91 0.80 4.67 -0.66
C ALA A 91 1.29 5.92 -1.43
N VAL A 92 0.40 6.87 -1.76
CA VAL A 92 0.80 8.11 -2.45
C VAL A 92 1.60 9.04 -1.54
N VAL A 93 1.15 9.24 -0.29
CA VAL A 93 1.88 10.06 0.70
C VAL A 93 3.29 9.54 0.90
N ARG A 94 3.44 8.21 0.92
CA ARG A 94 4.74 7.55 1.08
C ARG A 94 5.71 7.86 -0.06
N LYS A 95 5.23 8.10 -1.29
CA LYS A 95 6.10 8.51 -2.42
C LYS A 95 6.70 9.90 -2.23
N LEU A 96 6.10 10.75 -1.39
CA LEU A 96 6.67 12.04 -0.99
C LEU A 96 7.83 11.89 0.00
N VAL A 97 7.79 10.86 0.86
CA VAL A 97 8.84 10.63 1.86
C VAL A 97 10.17 10.27 1.19
N ILE A 98 10.11 9.56 0.05
CA ILE A 98 11.29 9.16 -0.76
C ILE A 98 11.47 10.11 -1.96
N PHE A 99 11.06 11.36 -1.81
CA PHE A 99 11.24 12.32 -2.87
C PHE A 99 12.70 12.77 -2.94
N GLU A 100 13.42 12.25 -3.94
CA GLU A 100 14.79 12.65 -4.23
C GLU A 100 14.88 13.99 -4.97
N THR A 101 15.85 14.82 -4.56
CA THR A 101 16.14 16.16 -5.11
C THR A 101 17.46 16.24 -5.88
N ASN A 102 18.16 15.13 -6.14
CA ASN A 102 19.51 15.13 -6.72
C ASN A 102 19.54 15.32 -8.25
N ALA A 103 18.43 15.70 -8.89
CA ALA A 103 18.31 15.89 -10.33
C ALA A 103 18.26 17.39 -10.70
N ASP A 104 18.28 17.69 -12.01
CA ASP A 104 18.14 19.06 -12.52
C ASP A 104 16.92 19.78 -11.89
N ALA A 105 17.09 21.05 -11.52
CA ALA A 105 16.05 21.82 -10.83
C ALA A 105 14.71 21.83 -11.59
N ALA A 106 14.75 21.88 -12.92
CA ALA A 106 13.55 21.79 -13.77
C ALA A 106 12.85 20.43 -13.65
N TYR A 107 13.63 19.34 -13.60
CA TYR A 107 13.09 17.98 -13.44
C TYR A 107 12.51 17.76 -12.05
N VAL A 108 13.22 18.23 -11.00
CA VAL A 108 12.74 18.15 -9.61
C VAL A 108 11.42 18.93 -9.46
N LEU A 109 11.34 20.13 -10.02
CA LEU A 109 10.12 20.95 -9.96
C LEU A 109 8.95 20.29 -10.71
N MET A 110 9.21 19.70 -11.87
CA MET A 110 8.21 18.95 -12.64
C MET A 110 7.72 17.70 -11.90
N LYS A 111 8.63 16.95 -11.27
CA LYS A 111 8.28 15.77 -10.47
C LYS A 111 7.47 16.16 -9.23
N ALA A 112 7.86 17.24 -8.55
CA ALA A 112 7.15 17.77 -7.38
C ALA A 112 5.75 18.28 -7.75
N SER A 113 5.60 19.00 -8.86
CA SER A 113 4.30 19.49 -9.31
C SER A 113 3.37 18.34 -9.72
N ALA A 114 3.87 17.31 -10.41
CA ALA A 114 3.11 16.12 -10.75
C ALA A 114 2.61 15.38 -9.50
N LEU A 115 3.47 15.18 -8.49
CA LEU A 115 3.07 14.58 -7.21
C LEU A 115 2.07 15.46 -6.46
N GLY A 116 2.26 16.78 -6.46
CA GLY A 116 1.32 17.73 -5.87
C GLY A 116 -0.07 17.65 -6.49
N ILE A 117 -0.16 17.62 -7.82
CA ILE A 117 -1.42 17.45 -8.55
C ILE A 117 -2.08 16.12 -8.20
N LEU A 118 -1.31 15.03 -8.13
CA LEU A 118 -1.84 13.71 -7.77
C LEU A 118 -2.44 13.70 -6.36
N ILE A 119 -1.77 14.33 -5.39
CA ILE A 119 -2.27 14.42 -4.00
C ILE A 119 -3.54 15.25 -3.92
N VAL A 120 -3.58 16.39 -4.61
CA VAL A 120 -4.78 17.23 -4.67
C VAL A 120 -5.94 16.47 -5.31
N ALA A 121 -5.69 15.73 -6.40
CA ALA A 121 -6.72 14.93 -7.06
C ALA A 121 -7.30 13.86 -6.11
N ILE A 122 -6.45 13.07 -5.45
CA ILE A 122 -6.89 12.03 -4.52
C ILE A 122 -7.60 12.63 -3.30
N GLY A 123 -7.05 13.72 -2.73
CA GLY A 123 -7.66 14.43 -1.61
C GLY A 123 -9.04 14.98 -1.95
N LEU A 124 -9.20 15.53 -3.17
CA LEU A 124 -10.48 16.02 -3.65
C LEU A 124 -11.47 14.88 -3.89
N THR A 125 -11.04 13.77 -4.51
CA THR A 125 -11.86 12.57 -4.68
C THR A 125 -12.36 12.06 -3.34
N TRP A 126 -11.48 11.94 -2.34
CA TRP A 126 -11.84 11.51 -0.99
C TRP A 126 -12.82 12.48 -0.32
N PHE A 127 -12.57 13.78 -0.42
CA PHE A 127 -13.45 14.82 0.13
C PHE A 127 -14.86 14.77 -0.48
N LEU A 128 -14.96 14.59 -1.80
CA LEU A 128 -16.23 14.44 -2.50
C LEU A 128 -16.95 13.15 -2.10
N LEU A 129 -16.23 12.03 -2.00
CA LEU A 129 -16.78 10.75 -1.58
C LEU A 129 -17.37 10.84 -0.16
N ARG A 130 -16.61 11.43 0.77
CA ARG A 130 -17.05 11.64 2.15
C ARG A 130 -18.27 12.57 2.24
N ARG A 131 -18.29 13.62 1.41
CA ARG A 131 -19.43 14.56 1.35
C ARG A 131 -20.68 13.92 0.73
N SER A 132 -20.52 12.95 -0.16
CA SER A 132 -21.64 12.28 -0.83
C SER A 132 -22.38 11.25 0.03
N GLY A 133 -21.94 11.00 1.27
CA GLY A 133 -22.59 10.04 2.17
C GLY A 133 -22.48 8.58 1.72
N VAL A 134 -21.73 8.28 0.66
CA VAL A 134 -21.50 6.90 0.18
C VAL A 134 -20.69 6.10 1.21
N CYS A 135 -19.95 6.80 2.09
CA CYS A 135 -19.27 6.22 3.24
C CYS A 135 -20.13 6.32 4.50
N GLU A 136 -21.29 5.66 4.55
CA GLU A 136 -22.08 5.53 5.79
C GLU A 136 -21.91 4.13 6.41
N SER A 137 -21.34 4.17 7.62
CA SER A 137 -21.40 3.27 8.79
C SER A 137 -21.27 1.75 8.61
N GLU A 138 -20.11 1.21 9.03
CA GLU A 138 -20.18 0.00 9.88
C GLU A 138 -20.98 0.38 11.14
N PRO A 139 -22.00 -0.40 11.54
CA PRO A 139 -22.69 -0.15 12.79
C PRO A 139 -21.67 -0.29 13.92
N THR A 140 -21.49 0.77 14.69
CA THR A 140 -20.86 0.71 16.01
C THR A 140 -21.61 -0.35 16.80
N GLU A 141 -21.09 -1.58 16.86
CA GLU A 141 -21.47 -2.52 17.91
C GLU A 141 -21.12 -1.83 19.21
N SER A 142 -22.16 -1.31 19.83
CA SER A 142 -22.16 -0.85 21.20
C SER A 142 -21.58 -1.97 22.05
N VAL A 143 -20.35 -1.75 22.55
CA VAL A 143 -19.85 -2.43 23.74
C VAL A 143 -20.84 -2.10 24.85
N VAL A 144 -21.83 -2.97 25.01
CA VAL A 144 -22.74 -3.01 26.14
C VAL A 144 -22.42 -4.28 26.90
N SER A 145 -22.15 -4.05 28.19
CA SER A 145 -21.87 -4.99 29.29
C SER A 145 -20.42 -5.39 29.47
#